data_AF-A0A291LYR3-F1
#
_entry.id   AF-A0A291LYR3-F1
#
_cell.length_a   1.000
_cell.length_b   1.000
_cell.length_c   1.000
_cell.angle_alpha   90.00
_cell.angle_beta   90.00
_cell.angle_gamma   90.00
#
_symmetry.space_group_name_H-M   'P 1'
#
loop_
_entity.id
_entity.type
_entity.pdbx_description
1 polymer ?
#
loop_
_entity_poly.entity_id
_entity_poly.type
_entity_poly.pdbx_seq_one_letter_code
_entity_poly.pdbx_strand_id
1 'polypeptide(L)'
;MADFKGDSNDNEINGTNFDDKISGGAGNDTLRGGDGRDEIDGDDGDDVIYGGNGDDTLDGGRGRDTIYGGEGNDTISGGSGSGSGTGDDNDVLYGEGGQDTISGGDGDDLLDGGEGDDTLDGGSGDDMLYGGNGQDKLYGGKGNDMLDGGQGDDTLEGGSGNDTLYGGQGQDKIYGGKGNDTAYGDDGDDTIYGGTGDDRLFGGQGQDKLYGGKGDDVLSGGDGDDTLEGGTGDDVLAGNAGNDKLYGGKGDDILCGDEGDDKLYGGTGNDKLYGGAGNDVMYGGKNGSGSGSGSGAGGDSFYVGRGGGVDTVYGGDGGSKGGSASGQDINDVLYVEGPVQVTLESGETFTLSPGEMRQIVNRDDDIDDDLQDGGYAVLDDGTRVNFEDIGAIRSVEQIDRPEQCICFTPGAMVATARGLVPVETLAEGDRVLTRDNGFQPISWTGSRQLTAAELAGNEQLRPVLIRAGALGPNCPETDMLVSPNHRMLLTGNRAELLMDHREVLVAAKHMVSHAGVDQVQPARGVTYVHIMCEHHEVIMADGAWTESFQPGDYSLEGLDGAQREEIFALFPDLRTPRGTEAFAASRMVAKKHEARLLLG
;
A
#
# COMPACT_ATOMS: atom_id res chain seq x y z
N MET A 1 -50.39 -28.10 -0.29
CA MET A 1 -50.70 -26.98 0.61
C MET A 1 -51.55 -27.42 1.77
N ALA A 2 -50.88 -27.92 2.82
CA ALA A 2 -51.40 -27.78 4.17
C ALA A 2 -51.05 -26.37 4.71
N ASP A 3 -51.76 -25.95 5.76
CA ASP A 3 -51.61 -24.63 6.39
C ASP A 3 -51.44 -24.87 7.89
N PHE A 4 -50.26 -24.50 8.41
CA PHE A 4 -49.87 -24.64 9.80
C PHE A 4 -49.65 -23.26 10.40
N LYS A 5 -50.13 -23.06 11.63
CA LYS A 5 -50.05 -21.78 12.34
C LYS A 5 -49.72 -22.04 13.79
N GLY A 6 -48.69 -21.38 14.27
CA GLY A 6 -48.37 -21.31 15.68
C GLY A 6 -49.23 -20.30 16.44
N ASP A 7 -48.88 -20.09 17.70
CA ASP A 7 -49.54 -19.17 18.60
C ASP A 7 -48.60 -18.08 19.12
N SER A 8 -48.52 -17.85 20.43
CA SER A 8 -47.69 -16.78 21.01
C SER A 8 -46.67 -17.34 21.99
N ASN A 9 -46.40 -18.64 21.90
CA ASN A 9 -45.41 -19.36 22.66
C ASN A 9 -44.44 -20.00 21.67
N ASP A 10 -43.26 -20.36 22.14
CA ASP A 10 -42.31 -21.19 21.41
C ASP A 10 -42.99 -22.47 20.87
N ASN A 11 -42.99 -22.63 19.56
CA ASN A 11 -43.66 -23.67 18.81
C ASN A 11 -42.66 -24.54 18.06
N GLU A 12 -43.02 -25.82 17.90
CA GLU A 12 -42.30 -26.74 17.02
C GLU A 12 -43.29 -27.24 15.97
N ILE A 13 -43.15 -26.73 14.75
CA ILE A 13 -44.06 -27.00 13.64
C ILE A 13 -43.31 -27.79 12.56
N ASN A 14 -43.89 -28.93 12.17
CA ASN A 14 -43.35 -29.78 11.12
C ASN A 14 -44.38 -29.85 9.99
N GLY A 15 -43.96 -29.47 8.79
CA GLY A 15 -44.67 -29.65 7.54
C GLY A 15 -44.69 -31.09 7.07
N THR A 16 -44.95 -31.27 5.79
CA THR A 16 -45.21 -32.55 5.14
C THR A 16 -44.18 -32.81 4.03
N ASN A 17 -44.57 -33.59 3.01
CA ASN A 17 -43.74 -33.86 1.84
C ASN A 17 -44.38 -33.25 0.58
N PHE A 18 -45.16 -32.19 0.78
CA PHE A 18 -45.83 -31.41 -0.24
C PHE A 18 -45.70 -29.95 0.14
N ASP A 19 -45.87 -29.07 -0.84
CA ASP A 19 -45.95 -27.61 -0.62
C ASP A 19 -46.81 -27.27 0.60
N ASP A 20 -46.27 -26.55 1.55
CA ASP A 20 -46.91 -26.18 2.81
C ASP A 20 -46.82 -24.68 3.05
N LYS A 21 -47.74 -24.16 3.87
CA LYS A 21 -47.69 -22.80 4.39
C LYS A 21 -47.56 -22.89 5.90
N ILE A 22 -46.52 -22.30 6.48
CA ILE A 22 -46.22 -22.34 7.90
C ILE A 22 -46.04 -20.91 8.41
N SER A 23 -46.67 -20.55 9.54
CA SER A 23 -46.35 -19.32 10.26
C SER A 23 -46.13 -19.63 11.75
N GLY A 24 -45.05 -19.11 12.33
CA GLY A 24 -44.64 -19.30 13.73
C GLY A 24 -45.53 -18.52 14.70
N GLY A 25 -45.72 -17.23 14.43
CA GLY A 25 -46.60 -16.36 15.21
C GLY A 25 -45.80 -15.47 16.15
N ALA A 26 -45.75 -15.78 17.44
CA ALA A 26 -44.86 -15.03 18.33
C ALA A 26 -44.16 -15.99 19.29
N GLY A 27 -42.96 -15.64 19.71
CA GLY A 27 -42.12 -16.52 20.53
C GLY A 27 -41.01 -17.11 19.67
N ASN A 28 -40.13 -17.90 20.28
CA ASN A 28 -38.95 -18.41 19.58
C ASN A 28 -39.29 -19.81 19.04
N ASP A 29 -39.59 -19.89 17.75
CA ASP A 29 -40.18 -21.04 17.10
C ASP A 29 -39.13 -21.88 16.36
N THR A 30 -39.48 -23.14 16.11
CA THR A 30 -38.73 -24.04 15.24
C THR A 30 -39.66 -24.57 14.16
N LEU A 31 -39.42 -24.15 12.93
CA LEU A 31 -40.29 -24.40 11.77
C LEU A 31 -39.54 -25.28 10.77
N ARG A 32 -40.22 -26.30 10.22
CA ARG A 32 -39.65 -27.24 9.25
C ARG A 32 -40.61 -27.45 8.09
N GLY A 33 -40.22 -27.13 6.86
CA GLY A 33 -41.00 -27.34 5.63
C GLY A 33 -41.10 -28.82 5.27
N GLY A 34 -39.97 -29.43 4.94
CA GLY A 34 -39.89 -30.85 4.60
C GLY A 34 -39.49 -31.06 3.14
N ASP A 35 -40.32 -31.77 2.38
CA ASP A 35 -40.18 -31.76 0.91
C ASP A 35 -41.31 -30.91 0.33
N GLY A 36 -41.07 -30.17 -0.74
CA GLY A 36 -42.13 -29.40 -1.40
C GLY A 36 -41.61 -28.05 -1.85
N ARG A 37 -42.51 -27.18 -2.30
CA ARG A 37 -42.24 -25.74 -2.29
C ARG A 37 -43.01 -25.14 -1.12
N ASP A 38 -42.30 -24.83 -0.05
CA ASP A 38 -42.87 -24.39 1.19
C ASP A 38 -42.77 -22.86 1.34
N GLU A 39 -43.74 -22.28 2.04
CA GLU A 39 -43.77 -20.87 2.40
C GLU A 39 -43.79 -20.79 3.93
N ILE A 40 -42.69 -20.34 4.53
CA ILE A 40 -42.48 -20.31 5.98
C ILE A 40 -42.20 -18.88 6.44
N ASP A 41 -42.93 -18.45 7.47
CA ASP A 41 -42.82 -17.12 8.09
C ASP A 41 -42.62 -17.30 9.60
N GLY A 42 -41.51 -16.81 10.18
CA GLY A 42 -41.24 -16.85 11.62
C GLY A 42 -42.16 -15.92 12.42
N ASP A 43 -42.58 -14.81 11.82
CA ASP A 43 -43.28 -13.69 12.43
C ASP A 43 -42.43 -12.93 13.50
N ASP A 44 -42.75 -13.00 14.80
CA ASP A 44 -42.01 -12.27 15.86
C ASP A 44 -41.26 -13.27 16.77
N GLY A 45 -39.93 -13.22 16.87
CA GLY A 45 -39.20 -14.17 17.69
C GLY A 45 -37.73 -14.27 17.30
N ASP A 46 -36.94 -15.00 18.09
CA ASP A 46 -35.68 -15.53 17.56
C ASP A 46 -35.96 -16.96 17.06
N ASP A 47 -36.21 -17.12 15.77
CA ASP A 47 -36.72 -18.34 15.17
C ASP A 47 -35.64 -19.20 14.51
N VAL A 48 -35.93 -20.49 14.38
CA VAL A 48 -35.11 -21.42 13.60
C VAL A 48 -35.95 -22.06 12.51
N ILE A 49 -35.62 -21.75 11.26
CA ILE A 49 -36.37 -22.17 10.08
C ILE A 49 -35.53 -23.16 9.25
N TYR A 50 -36.15 -24.25 8.82
CA TYR A 50 -35.59 -25.21 7.87
C TYR A 50 -36.56 -25.36 6.69
N GLY A 51 -36.15 -24.98 5.47
CA GLY A 51 -36.92 -25.21 4.25
C GLY A 51 -37.00 -26.71 3.94
N GLY A 52 -35.86 -27.28 3.56
CA GLY A 52 -35.72 -28.72 3.30
C GLY A 52 -35.40 -29.00 1.84
N ASN A 53 -36.21 -29.82 1.16
CA ASN A 53 -36.02 -30.08 -0.27
C ASN A 53 -37.09 -29.34 -1.09
N GLY A 54 -36.65 -28.69 -2.15
CA GLY A 54 -37.45 -27.97 -3.14
C GLY A 54 -37.29 -26.47 -3.00
N ASP A 55 -37.84 -25.72 -3.95
CA ASP A 55 -37.64 -24.27 -4.01
C ASP A 55 -38.56 -23.56 -3.00
N ASP A 56 -38.04 -23.17 -1.84
CA ASP A 56 -38.78 -22.65 -0.70
C ASP A 56 -38.76 -21.11 -0.62
N THR A 57 -39.68 -20.56 0.16
CA THR A 57 -39.73 -19.12 0.51
C THR A 57 -39.78 -18.99 2.02
N LEU A 58 -38.72 -18.44 2.60
CA LEU A 58 -38.47 -18.39 4.04
C LEU A 58 -38.30 -16.93 4.48
N ASP A 59 -39.06 -16.50 5.48
CA ASP A 59 -38.96 -15.17 6.10
C ASP A 59 -38.82 -15.35 7.61
N GLY A 60 -37.74 -14.82 8.21
CA GLY A 60 -37.50 -14.86 9.65
C GLY A 60 -38.47 -13.94 10.40
N GLY A 61 -38.59 -12.70 9.91
CA GLY A 61 -39.56 -11.74 10.39
C GLY A 61 -38.92 -10.67 11.28
N ARG A 62 -39.14 -10.73 12.59
CA ARG A 62 -38.51 -9.81 13.57
C ARG A 62 -37.77 -10.61 14.62
N GLY A 63 -36.58 -10.16 14.96
CA GLY A 63 -35.73 -10.78 15.98
C GLY A 63 -34.51 -11.39 15.32
N ARG A 64 -33.72 -12.15 16.08
CA ARG A 64 -32.52 -12.80 15.56
C ARG A 64 -32.87 -14.20 15.09
N ASP A 65 -32.94 -14.37 13.78
CA ASP A 65 -33.36 -15.61 13.16
C ASP A 65 -32.18 -16.45 12.66
N THR A 66 -32.42 -17.75 12.54
CA THR A 66 -31.50 -18.67 11.86
C THR A 66 -32.26 -19.47 10.84
N ILE A 67 -31.91 -19.32 9.57
CA ILE A 67 -32.63 -19.92 8.45
C ILE A 67 -31.68 -20.84 7.65
N TYR A 68 -32.16 -22.03 7.33
CA TYR A 68 -31.52 -22.98 6.43
C TYR A 68 -32.47 -23.26 5.27
N GLY A 69 -32.07 -22.89 4.05
CA GLY A 69 -32.80 -23.15 2.80
C GLY A 69 -32.92 -24.64 2.54
N GLY A 70 -31.77 -25.26 2.25
CA GLY A 70 -31.68 -26.69 2.02
C GLY A 70 -31.28 -26.98 0.58
N GLU A 71 -31.98 -27.92 -0.05
CA GLU A 71 -31.74 -28.29 -1.45
C GLU A 71 -32.84 -27.68 -2.31
N GLY A 72 -32.50 -26.90 -3.33
CA GLY A 72 -33.50 -26.23 -4.17
C GLY A 72 -33.12 -24.78 -4.38
N ASN A 73 -33.88 -24.05 -5.19
CA ASN A 73 -33.62 -22.63 -5.38
C ASN A 73 -34.49 -21.83 -4.42
N ASP A 74 -33.92 -21.38 -3.31
CA ASP A 74 -34.64 -20.80 -2.19
C ASP A 74 -34.66 -19.27 -2.24
N THR A 75 -35.70 -18.70 -1.64
CA THR A 75 -35.79 -17.26 -1.35
C THR A 75 -35.84 -17.07 0.15
N ILE A 76 -34.80 -16.46 0.71
CA ILE A 76 -34.58 -16.30 2.15
C ILE A 76 -34.53 -14.81 2.51
N SER A 77 -35.25 -14.43 3.55
CA SER A 77 -35.28 -13.09 4.13
C SER A 77 -35.07 -13.21 5.64
N GLY A 78 -34.07 -12.53 6.20
CA GLY A 78 -33.93 -12.35 7.64
C GLY A 78 -35.10 -11.56 8.21
N GLY A 79 -35.45 -10.47 7.53
CA GLY A 79 -36.69 -9.74 7.76
C GLY A 79 -36.45 -8.24 7.71
N SER A 80 -37.35 -7.46 8.34
CA SER A 80 -37.08 -6.04 8.52
C SER A 80 -37.52 -5.56 9.88
N GLY A 81 -36.54 -5.07 10.65
CA GLY A 81 -36.68 -4.34 11.91
C GLY A 81 -37.46 -3.04 11.76
N SER A 82 -38.74 -3.11 11.41
CA SER A 82 -39.62 -1.96 11.19
C SER A 82 -39.99 -1.18 12.48
N GLY A 83 -39.14 -1.25 13.51
CA GLY A 83 -39.25 -0.55 14.79
C GLY A 83 -37.99 0.24 15.13
N SER A 84 -38.13 1.54 15.37
CA SER A 84 -37.08 2.45 15.87
C SER A 84 -36.62 2.11 17.31
N GLY A 85 -36.03 0.94 17.51
CA GLY A 85 -35.53 0.45 18.78
C GLY A 85 -34.46 -0.61 18.57
N THR A 86 -33.21 -0.19 18.68
CA THR A 86 -32.00 -1.02 18.84
C THR A 86 -32.28 -2.34 19.56
N GLY A 87 -32.19 -3.47 18.87
CA GLY A 87 -32.21 -4.78 19.51
C GLY A 87 -32.40 -5.93 18.53
N ASP A 88 -31.30 -6.29 17.89
CA ASP A 88 -30.97 -7.64 17.41
C ASP A 88 -31.85 -8.21 16.28
N ASP A 89 -31.56 -7.77 15.05
CA ASP A 89 -31.98 -8.42 13.80
C ASP A 89 -30.75 -9.08 13.12
N ASN A 90 -29.71 -9.41 13.89
CA ASN A 90 -28.44 -9.95 13.38
C ASN A 90 -28.61 -11.42 12.99
N ASP A 91 -29.06 -11.67 11.77
CA ASP A 91 -29.54 -12.95 11.30
C ASP A 91 -28.41 -13.86 10.81
N VAL A 92 -28.72 -15.17 10.76
CA VAL A 92 -27.82 -16.18 10.21
C VAL A 92 -28.56 -16.99 9.15
N LEU A 93 -28.18 -16.80 7.89
CA LEU A 93 -28.93 -17.28 6.73
C LEU A 93 -28.04 -18.18 5.86
N TYR A 94 -28.46 -19.42 5.65
CA TYR A 94 -27.77 -20.41 4.82
C TYR A 94 -28.66 -20.82 3.64
N GLY A 95 -28.19 -20.66 2.40
CA GLY A 95 -28.83 -21.22 1.19
C GLY A 95 -28.65 -22.73 1.11
N GLU A 96 -27.41 -23.18 1.34
CA GLU A 96 -26.93 -24.56 1.24
C GLU A 96 -26.72 -25.03 -0.20
N GLY A 97 -27.74 -25.52 -0.92
CA GLY A 97 -27.55 -26.06 -2.26
C GLY A 97 -28.66 -25.63 -3.20
N GLY A 98 -28.34 -24.89 -4.25
CA GLY A 98 -29.39 -24.17 -4.95
C GLY A 98 -28.94 -23.18 -6.00
N GLN A 99 -29.82 -22.23 -6.26
CA GLN A 99 -29.48 -20.91 -6.79
C GLN A 99 -30.36 -19.98 -5.98
N ASP A 100 -29.81 -19.48 -4.89
CA ASP A 100 -30.58 -18.91 -3.80
C ASP A 100 -30.59 -17.40 -3.88
N THR A 101 -31.65 -16.81 -3.34
CA THR A 101 -31.75 -15.36 -3.15
C THR A 101 -31.93 -15.09 -1.67
N ILE A 102 -30.90 -14.50 -1.04
CA ILE A 102 -30.81 -14.30 0.40
C ILE A 102 -30.71 -12.79 0.70
N SER A 103 -31.54 -12.30 1.62
CA SER A 103 -31.49 -10.92 2.10
C SER A 103 -31.42 -10.88 3.62
N GLY A 104 -30.39 -10.22 4.19
CA GLY A 104 -30.21 -10.01 5.62
C GLY A 104 -31.22 -9.01 6.17
N GLY A 105 -31.08 -7.75 5.77
CA GLY A 105 -32.04 -6.69 6.06
C GLY A 105 -31.42 -5.53 6.83
N ASP A 106 -31.94 -5.27 8.04
CA ASP A 106 -31.29 -4.37 8.99
C ASP A 106 -30.60 -5.27 10.03
N GLY A 107 -29.38 -4.97 10.47
CA GLY A 107 -28.65 -5.86 11.40
C GLY A 107 -27.23 -6.09 10.92
N ASP A 108 -26.36 -6.62 11.80
CA ASP A 108 -25.07 -7.15 11.35
C ASP A 108 -25.25 -8.65 11.09
N ASP A 109 -25.41 -9.02 9.83
CA ASP A 109 -25.90 -10.33 9.39
C ASP A 109 -24.78 -11.25 8.90
N LEU A 110 -25.04 -12.56 8.92
CA LEU A 110 -24.20 -13.58 8.28
C LEU A 110 -25.00 -14.35 7.23
N LEU A 111 -24.59 -14.22 5.98
CA LEU A 111 -25.19 -14.88 4.83
C LEU A 111 -24.18 -15.82 4.17
N ASP A 112 -24.60 -17.03 3.84
CA ASP A 112 -23.80 -18.06 3.16
C ASP A 112 -24.65 -18.73 2.07
N GLY A 113 -24.28 -18.52 0.81
CA GLY A 113 -24.99 -19.05 -0.37
C GLY A 113 -24.84 -20.57 -0.48
N GLY A 114 -23.61 -21.04 -0.58
CA GLY A 114 -23.27 -22.45 -0.54
C GLY A 114 -22.88 -23.01 -1.91
N GLU A 115 -23.60 -24.03 -2.41
CA GLU A 115 -23.47 -24.49 -3.79
C GLU A 115 -24.52 -23.80 -4.65
N GLY A 116 -24.15 -23.07 -5.69
CA GLY A 116 -25.16 -22.39 -6.51
C GLY A 116 -24.64 -21.16 -7.22
N ASP A 117 -25.45 -20.63 -8.13
CA ASP A 117 -25.25 -19.26 -8.61
C ASP A 117 -26.17 -18.37 -7.76
N ASP A 118 -25.67 -17.89 -6.63
CA ASP A 118 -26.47 -17.29 -5.56
C ASP A 118 -26.52 -15.76 -5.68
N THR A 119 -27.46 -15.15 -4.97
CA THR A 119 -27.59 -13.69 -4.84
C THR A 119 -27.84 -13.32 -3.39
N LEU A 120 -26.88 -12.65 -2.77
CA LEU A 120 -26.87 -12.27 -1.36
C LEU A 120 -26.90 -10.73 -1.23
N ASP A 121 -27.76 -10.20 -0.36
CA ASP A 121 -27.88 -8.78 -0.03
C ASP A 121 -27.87 -8.60 1.51
N GLY A 122 -26.78 -8.07 2.07
CA GLY A 122 -26.62 -7.85 3.51
C GLY A 122 -27.55 -6.76 4.01
N GLY A 123 -27.52 -5.59 3.38
CA GLY A 123 -28.50 -4.53 3.57
C GLY A 123 -27.97 -3.38 4.41
N SER A 124 -28.16 -3.40 5.73
CA SER A 124 -27.74 -2.32 6.62
C SER A 124 -27.21 -2.83 7.95
N GLY A 125 -25.92 -2.65 8.15
CA GLY A 125 -25.13 -3.06 9.32
C GLY A 125 -23.78 -3.53 8.83
N ASP A 126 -22.91 -3.99 9.72
CA ASP A 126 -21.60 -4.51 9.32
C ASP A 126 -21.73 -6.02 8.99
N ASP A 127 -21.96 -6.35 7.71
CA ASP A 127 -22.40 -7.69 7.29
C ASP A 127 -21.24 -8.62 6.86
N MET A 128 -21.47 -9.94 6.93
CA MET A 128 -20.57 -10.98 6.40
C MET A 128 -21.29 -11.86 5.37
N LEU A 129 -20.83 -11.82 4.12
CA LEU A 129 -21.42 -12.55 2.99
C LEU A 129 -20.40 -13.51 2.38
N TYR A 130 -20.81 -14.77 2.21
CA TYR A 130 -20.04 -15.82 1.53
C TYR A 130 -20.84 -16.38 0.35
N GLY A 131 -20.31 -16.28 -0.87
CA GLY A 131 -20.94 -16.83 -2.08
C GLY A 131 -20.87 -18.36 -2.09
N GLY A 132 -19.65 -18.89 -2.12
CA GLY A 132 -19.40 -20.32 -2.02
C GLY A 132 -18.89 -20.89 -3.33
N ASN A 133 -19.61 -21.82 -3.96
CA ASN A 133 -19.26 -22.32 -5.29
C ASN A 133 -20.36 -21.95 -6.31
N GLY A 134 -19.97 -21.28 -7.38
CA GLY A 134 -20.78 -20.96 -8.54
C GLY A 134 -20.56 -19.51 -8.93
N GLN A 135 -21.46 -18.91 -9.72
CA GLN A 135 -21.31 -17.51 -10.14
C GLN A 135 -22.22 -16.61 -9.31
N ASP A 136 -21.67 -16.09 -8.23
CA ASP A 136 -22.43 -15.44 -7.17
C ASP A 136 -22.52 -13.93 -7.36
N LYS A 137 -23.55 -13.32 -6.76
CA LYS A 137 -23.65 -11.86 -6.61
C LYS A 137 -23.83 -11.50 -5.16
N LEU A 138 -22.91 -10.71 -4.64
CA LEU A 138 -22.90 -10.28 -3.24
C LEU A 138 -23.02 -8.75 -3.18
N TYR A 139 -23.95 -8.26 -2.37
CA TYR A 139 -24.19 -6.85 -2.10
C TYR A 139 -24.09 -6.59 -0.59
N GLY A 140 -23.07 -5.85 -0.12
CA GLY A 140 -22.90 -5.50 1.29
C GLY A 140 -23.94 -4.49 1.75
N GLY A 141 -23.98 -3.34 1.08
CA GLY A 141 -25.01 -2.32 1.29
C GLY A 141 -24.50 -1.14 2.10
N LYS A 142 -24.92 -1.02 3.36
CA LYS A 142 -24.46 0.06 4.25
C LYS A 142 -23.82 -0.53 5.50
N GLY A 143 -22.58 -0.15 5.76
CA GLY A 143 -21.81 -0.61 6.91
C GLY A 143 -20.42 -0.94 6.45
N ASN A 144 -19.57 -1.47 7.33
CA ASN A 144 -18.27 -1.97 6.93
C ASN A 144 -18.41 -3.48 6.72
N ASP A 145 -18.57 -3.87 5.47
CA ASP A 145 -18.99 -5.22 5.10
C ASP A 145 -17.77 -6.09 4.74
N MET A 146 -17.91 -7.40 4.92
CA MET A 146 -16.95 -8.41 4.45
C MET A 146 -17.62 -9.35 3.45
N LEU A 147 -17.15 -9.34 2.21
CA LEU A 147 -17.68 -10.17 1.12
C LEU A 147 -16.60 -11.13 0.62
N ASP A 148 -16.94 -12.40 0.44
CA ASP A 148 -16.08 -13.45 -0.12
C ASP A 148 -16.86 -14.21 -1.21
N GLY A 149 -16.45 -14.07 -2.48
CA GLY A 149 -17.10 -14.72 -3.63
C GLY A 149 -16.89 -16.24 -3.61
N GLY A 150 -15.63 -16.66 -3.48
CA GLY A 150 -15.27 -18.05 -3.30
C GLY A 150 -14.79 -18.68 -4.62
N GLN A 151 -15.58 -19.60 -5.19
CA GLN A 151 -15.24 -20.29 -6.44
C GLN A 151 -16.22 -19.93 -7.54
N GLY A 152 -15.73 -19.30 -8.60
CA GLY A 152 -16.46 -19.04 -9.83
C GLY A 152 -16.22 -17.61 -10.29
N ASP A 153 -16.97 -17.17 -11.30
CA ASP A 153 -16.83 -15.80 -11.80
C ASP A 153 -17.87 -14.93 -11.07
N ASP A 154 -17.45 -14.28 -9.99
CA ASP A 154 -18.34 -13.64 -9.03
C ASP A 154 -18.48 -12.12 -9.26
N THR A 155 -19.54 -11.54 -8.71
CA THR A 155 -19.74 -10.08 -8.69
C THR A 155 -20.00 -9.59 -7.27
N LEU A 156 -19.11 -8.75 -6.75
CA LEU A 156 -19.18 -8.22 -5.39
C LEU A 156 -19.35 -6.69 -5.43
N GLU A 157 -20.25 -6.16 -4.60
CA GLU A 157 -20.46 -4.72 -4.38
C GLU A 157 -20.53 -4.41 -2.88
N GLY A 158 -19.51 -3.73 -2.33
CA GLY A 158 -19.42 -3.37 -0.92
C GLY A 158 -20.46 -2.32 -0.54
N GLY A 159 -20.48 -1.20 -1.27
CA GLY A 159 -21.55 -0.22 -1.19
C GLY A 159 -21.12 1.04 -0.45
N SER A 160 -21.41 1.16 0.85
CA SER A 160 -21.00 2.33 1.62
C SER A 160 -20.50 1.98 3.02
N GLY A 161 -19.30 2.46 3.32
CA GLY A 161 -18.53 2.15 4.52
C GLY A 161 -17.14 1.71 4.08
N ASN A 162 -16.33 1.18 4.98
CA ASN A 162 -14.99 0.71 4.62
C ASN A 162 -15.05 -0.80 4.47
N ASP A 163 -15.20 -1.26 3.25
CA ASP A 163 -15.53 -2.66 2.96
C ASP A 163 -14.28 -3.50 2.69
N THR A 164 -14.36 -4.80 2.94
CA THR A 164 -13.33 -5.79 2.59
C THR A 164 -13.91 -6.84 1.65
N LEU A 165 -13.34 -6.96 0.45
CA LEU A 165 -13.88 -7.80 -0.62
C LEU A 165 -12.82 -8.79 -1.12
N TYR A 166 -13.18 -10.06 -1.22
CA TYR A 166 -12.36 -11.15 -1.76
C TYR A 166 -13.10 -11.78 -2.95
N GLY A 167 -12.51 -11.72 -4.15
CA GLY A 167 -13.03 -12.38 -5.35
C GLY A 167 -12.94 -13.90 -5.21
N GLY A 168 -11.71 -14.40 -5.09
CA GLY A 168 -11.45 -15.81 -4.85
C GLY A 168 -10.86 -16.49 -6.08
N GLN A 169 -11.52 -17.54 -6.58
CA GLN A 169 -11.09 -18.25 -7.80
C GLN A 169 -12.04 -17.96 -8.95
N GLY A 170 -11.57 -17.38 -10.04
CA GLY A 170 -12.35 -17.16 -11.25
C GLY A 170 -12.20 -15.73 -11.73
N GLN A 171 -12.94 -15.32 -12.75
CA GLN A 171 -12.84 -13.97 -13.28
C GLN A 171 -13.85 -13.05 -12.60
N ASP A 172 -13.40 -12.37 -11.57
CA ASP A 172 -14.26 -11.66 -10.65
C ASP A 172 -14.44 -10.19 -11.01
N LYS A 173 -15.58 -9.66 -10.56
CA LYS A 173 -15.93 -8.25 -10.71
C LYS A 173 -16.25 -7.62 -9.38
N ILE A 174 -15.35 -6.77 -8.91
CA ILE A 174 -15.40 -6.21 -7.55
C ILE A 174 -15.62 -4.71 -7.59
N TYR A 175 -16.53 -4.22 -6.76
CA TYR A 175 -16.85 -2.80 -6.58
C TYR A 175 -16.79 -2.44 -5.08
N GLY A 176 -15.80 -1.65 -4.65
CA GLY A 176 -15.72 -1.15 -3.28
C GLY A 176 -16.88 -0.21 -2.96
N GLY A 177 -16.98 0.90 -3.70
CA GLY A 177 -18.11 1.83 -3.62
C GLY A 177 -17.72 3.15 -2.97
N LYS A 178 -18.22 3.40 -1.75
CA LYS A 178 -17.91 4.63 -0.99
C LYS A 178 -17.27 4.30 0.34
N GLY A 179 -16.08 4.85 0.56
CA GLY A 179 -15.32 4.71 1.79
C GLY A 179 -13.92 4.27 1.43
N ASN A 180 -13.12 3.90 2.42
CA ASN A 180 -11.76 3.45 2.18
C ASN A 180 -11.77 1.93 2.14
N ASP A 181 -11.90 1.38 0.94
CA ASP A 181 -12.18 -0.03 0.72
C ASP A 181 -10.90 -0.84 0.52
N THR A 182 -10.96 -2.14 0.77
CA THR A 182 -9.88 -3.09 0.46
C THR A 182 -10.42 -4.24 -0.36
N ALA A 183 -9.89 -4.44 -1.56
CA ALA A 183 -10.35 -5.47 -2.49
C ALA A 183 -9.19 -6.35 -3.00
N TYR A 184 -9.44 -7.66 -3.04
CA TYR A 184 -8.54 -8.69 -3.54
C TYR A 184 -9.22 -9.45 -4.68
N GLY A 185 -8.63 -9.50 -5.87
CA GLY A 185 -9.09 -10.35 -6.98
C GLY A 185 -8.77 -11.83 -6.74
N ASP A 186 -7.54 -12.08 -6.28
CA ASP A 186 -6.96 -13.42 -6.02
C ASP A 186 -6.60 -14.19 -7.32
N ASP A 187 -7.23 -15.32 -7.62
CA ASP A 187 -6.87 -16.16 -8.79
C ASP A 187 -7.81 -15.89 -9.98
N GLY A 188 -7.36 -15.20 -11.03
CA GLY A 188 -8.17 -14.98 -12.22
C GLY A 188 -7.82 -13.73 -13.03
N ASP A 189 -8.58 -13.46 -14.08
CA ASP A 189 -8.45 -12.19 -14.83
C ASP A 189 -9.52 -11.22 -14.30
N ASP A 190 -9.21 -10.49 -13.25
CA ASP A 190 -10.20 -9.78 -12.44
C ASP A 190 -10.42 -8.33 -12.89
N THR A 191 -11.55 -7.76 -12.47
CA THR A 191 -11.84 -6.34 -12.66
C THR A 191 -12.31 -5.71 -11.36
N ILE A 192 -11.50 -4.82 -10.79
CA ILE A 192 -11.71 -4.20 -9.49
C ILE A 192 -11.88 -2.69 -9.63
N TYR A 193 -12.92 -2.14 -9.02
CA TYR A 193 -13.20 -0.71 -8.92
C TYR A 193 -13.24 -0.28 -7.44
N GLY A 194 -12.34 0.60 -7.00
CA GLY A 194 -12.33 1.17 -5.65
C GLY A 194 -13.53 2.10 -5.42
N GLY A 195 -13.59 3.19 -6.20
CA GLY A 195 -14.74 4.07 -6.24
C GLY A 195 -14.44 5.45 -5.66
N THR A 196 -14.83 5.71 -4.42
CA THR A 196 -14.48 6.97 -3.74
C THR A 196 -13.98 6.73 -2.33
N GLY A 197 -12.86 7.34 -1.98
CA GLY A 197 -12.15 7.17 -0.71
C GLY A 197 -10.73 6.72 -1.02
N ASP A 198 -9.92 6.49 0.01
CA ASP A 198 -8.53 6.07 -0.19
C ASP A 198 -8.48 4.54 -0.18
N ASP A 199 -8.51 3.93 -1.37
CA ASP A 199 -8.76 2.51 -1.57
C ASP A 199 -7.47 1.67 -1.68
N ARG A 200 -7.56 0.37 -1.39
CA ARG A 200 -6.47 -0.61 -1.58
C ARG A 200 -6.94 -1.75 -2.46
N LEU A 201 -6.39 -1.85 -3.66
CA LEU A 201 -6.79 -2.84 -4.65
C LEU A 201 -5.62 -3.76 -4.99
N PHE A 202 -5.86 -5.07 -4.96
CA PHE A 202 -4.87 -6.10 -5.28
C PHE A 202 -5.46 -7.04 -6.33
N GLY A 203 -4.84 -7.15 -7.50
CA GLY A 203 -5.27 -8.05 -8.58
C GLY A 203 -5.03 -9.51 -8.19
N GLY A 204 -3.78 -9.91 -8.10
CA GLY A 204 -3.41 -11.26 -7.68
C GLY A 204 -2.71 -12.02 -8.80
N GLN A 205 -3.31 -13.10 -9.28
CA GLN A 205 -2.78 -13.95 -10.34
C GLN A 205 -3.67 -13.86 -11.59
N GLY A 206 -3.16 -13.32 -12.69
CA GLY A 206 -3.86 -13.29 -13.97
C GLY A 206 -3.76 -11.90 -14.60
N GLN A 207 -4.60 -11.60 -15.59
CA GLN A 207 -4.56 -10.31 -16.30
C GLN A 207 -5.64 -9.37 -15.78
N ASP A 208 -5.27 -8.57 -14.79
CA ASP A 208 -6.22 -7.82 -13.98
C ASP A 208 -6.44 -6.40 -14.49
N LYS A 209 -7.61 -5.84 -14.15
CA LYS A 209 -7.93 -4.42 -14.34
C LYS A 209 -8.33 -3.78 -13.03
N LEU A 210 -7.51 -2.85 -12.55
CA LEU A 210 -7.75 -2.14 -11.30
C LEU A 210 -8.01 -0.66 -11.58
N TYR A 211 -9.05 -0.11 -10.96
CA TYR A 211 -9.44 1.29 -11.07
C TYR A 211 -9.64 1.89 -9.66
N GLY A 212 -8.74 2.75 -9.20
CA GLY A 212 -8.82 3.41 -7.88
C GLY A 212 -10.04 4.33 -7.80
N GLY A 213 -10.09 5.33 -8.68
CA GLY A 213 -11.23 6.22 -8.82
C GLY A 213 -10.96 7.60 -8.24
N LYS A 214 -11.42 7.87 -7.02
CA LYS A 214 -11.18 9.16 -6.35
C LYS A 214 -10.65 8.93 -4.94
N GLY A 215 -9.59 9.63 -4.61
CA GLY A 215 -8.91 9.52 -3.31
C GLY A 215 -7.46 9.18 -3.57
N ASP A 216 -6.68 9.06 -2.51
CA ASP A 216 -5.26 8.69 -2.66
C ASP A 216 -5.19 7.15 -2.60
N ASP A 217 -5.18 6.50 -3.76
CA ASP A 217 -5.39 5.05 -3.90
C ASP A 217 -4.08 4.25 -3.96
N VAL A 218 -4.12 2.98 -3.52
CA VAL A 218 -2.99 2.03 -3.64
C VAL A 218 -3.42 0.82 -4.45
N LEU A 219 -2.80 0.63 -5.61
CA LEU A 219 -3.10 -0.44 -6.55
C LEU A 219 -1.88 -1.34 -6.76
N SER A 220 -2.10 -2.65 -6.77
CA SER A 220 -1.09 -3.67 -7.05
C SER A 220 -1.64 -4.70 -8.04
N GLY A 221 -1.04 -4.82 -9.22
CA GLY A 221 -1.44 -5.79 -10.25
C GLY A 221 -1.21 -7.23 -9.77
N GLY A 222 0.05 -7.63 -9.69
CA GLY A 222 0.42 -8.95 -9.18
C GLY A 222 1.17 -9.74 -10.24
N ASP A 223 0.80 -10.99 -10.47
CA ASP A 223 1.39 -11.79 -11.54
C ASP A 223 0.49 -11.73 -12.78
N GLY A 224 1.00 -11.24 -13.91
CA GLY A 224 0.32 -11.23 -15.21
C GLY A 224 0.44 -9.89 -15.93
N ASP A 225 -0.19 -9.75 -17.10
CA ASP A 225 -0.12 -8.50 -17.87
C ASP A 225 -1.30 -7.59 -17.48
N ASP A 226 -1.11 -6.71 -16.51
CA ASP A 226 -2.16 -5.98 -15.82
C ASP A 226 -2.46 -4.60 -16.42
N THR A 227 -3.57 -4.00 -16.00
CA THR A 227 -3.90 -2.61 -16.30
C THR A 227 -4.44 -1.90 -15.07
N LEU A 228 -3.71 -0.90 -14.59
CA LEU A 228 -4.01 -0.13 -13.39
C LEU A 228 -4.29 1.34 -13.75
N GLU A 229 -5.34 1.92 -13.18
CA GLU A 229 -5.70 3.34 -13.31
C GLU A 229 -5.98 3.92 -11.91
N GLY A 230 -5.15 4.86 -11.44
CA GLY A 230 -5.30 5.52 -10.14
C GLY A 230 -6.53 6.44 -10.13
N GLY A 231 -6.56 7.42 -11.04
CA GLY A 231 -7.73 8.25 -11.29
C GLY A 231 -7.54 9.69 -10.83
N THR A 232 -8.03 10.05 -9.66
CA THR A 232 -7.81 11.39 -9.08
C THR A 232 -7.40 11.31 -7.62
N GLY A 233 -6.36 12.03 -7.25
CA GLY A 233 -5.72 11.93 -5.94
C GLY A 233 -4.25 11.61 -6.16
N ASP A 234 -3.46 11.58 -5.10
CA ASP A 234 -2.04 11.23 -5.22
C ASP A 234 -1.92 9.69 -5.07
N ASP A 235 -1.84 8.99 -6.20
CA ASP A 235 -2.01 7.53 -6.25
C ASP A 235 -0.67 6.76 -6.24
N VAL A 236 -0.69 5.50 -5.76
CA VAL A 236 0.46 4.57 -5.80
C VAL A 236 0.09 3.30 -6.56
N LEU A 237 0.72 3.08 -7.72
CA LEU A 237 0.48 1.94 -8.59
C LEU A 237 1.74 1.08 -8.70
N ALA A 238 1.60 -0.23 -8.50
CA ALA A 238 2.63 -1.24 -8.75
C ALA A 238 2.11 -2.30 -9.73
N GLY A 239 2.77 -2.44 -10.88
CA GLY A 239 2.48 -3.51 -11.85
C GLY A 239 2.84 -4.87 -11.28
N ASN A 240 4.06 -4.99 -10.75
CA ASN A 240 4.69 -6.21 -10.26
C ASN A 240 5.23 -7.07 -11.40
N ALA A 241 4.70 -8.26 -11.68
CA ALA A 241 5.31 -9.19 -12.63
C ALA A 241 4.47 -9.35 -13.89
N GLY A 242 5.00 -8.93 -15.04
CA GLY A 242 4.34 -9.04 -16.34
C GLY A 242 4.41 -7.72 -17.10
N ASN A 243 3.80 -7.63 -18.28
CA ASN A 243 3.91 -6.43 -19.12
C ASN A 243 2.69 -5.51 -18.90
N ASP A 244 2.85 -4.57 -18.00
CA ASP A 244 1.74 -3.86 -17.40
C ASP A 244 1.43 -2.53 -18.07
N LYS A 245 0.23 -2.01 -17.82
CA LYS A 245 -0.16 -0.64 -18.17
C LYS A 245 -0.62 0.11 -16.95
N LEU A 246 0.13 1.12 -16.54
CA LEU A 246 -0.17 1.94 -15.38
C LEU A 246 -0.52 3.37 -15.82
N TYR A 247 -1.62 3.88 -15.29
CA TYR A 247 -2.11 5.24 -15.51
C TYR A 247 -2.32 5.92 -14.15
N GLY A 248 -1.50 6.91 -13.80
CA GLY A 248 -1.65 7.67 -12.55
C GLY A 248 -2.94 8.48 -12.57
N GLY A 249 -3.05 9.37 -13.56
CA GLY A 249 -4.26 10.15 -13.79
C GLY A 249 -4.08 11.60 -13.39
N LYS A 250 -4.71 12.04 -12.29
CA LYS A 250 -4.54 13.39 -11.77
C LYS A 250 -4.07 13.36 -10.33
N GLY A 251 -2.97 14.03 -10.06
CA GLY A 251 -2.37 14.11 -8.73
C GLY A 251 -0.87 13.97 -8.88
N ASP A 252 -0.13 14.02 -7.78
CA ASP A 252 1.29 13.72 -7.81
C ASP A 252 1.44 12.19 -7.57
N ASP A 253 1.49 11.41 -8.65
CA ASP A 253 1.36 9.95 -8.60
C ASP A 253 2.72 9.22 -8.51
N ILE A 254 2.70 7.97 -8.02
CA ILE A 254 3.86 7.06 -8.01
C ILE A 254 3.50 5.79 -8.78
N LEU A 255 4.21 5.53 -9.89
CA LEU A 255 4.00 4.36 -10.73
C LEU A 255 5.28 3.51 -10.78
N CYS A 256 5.17 2.23 -10.45
CA CYS A 256 6.25 1.24 -10.53
C CYS A 256 5.84 0.10 -11.47
N GLY A 257 6.53 -0.09 -12.59
CA GLY A 257 6.33 -1.24 -13.48
C GLY A 257 6.79 -2.56 -12.86
N ASP A 258 7.98 -2.54 -12.24
CA ASP A 258 8.64 -3.70 -11.62
C ASP A 258 9.23 -4.68 -12.66
N GLU A 259 8.79 -5.93 -12.79
CA GLU A 259 9.35 -6.91 -13.74
C GLU A 259 8.51 -7.00 -15.03
N GLY A 260 9.04 -6.60 -16.18
CA GLY A 260 8.36 -6.75 -17.47
C GLY A 260 8.68 -5.64 -18.46
N ASP A 261 8.09 -5.69 -19.65
CA ASP A 261 8.15 -4.59 -20.62
C ASP A 261 6.93 -3.67 -20.42
N ASP A 262 7.01 -2.71 -19.51
CA ASP A 262 5.85 -1.98 -18.99
C ASP A 262 5.53 -0.69 -19.73
N LYS A 263 4.30 -0.19 -19.53
CA LYS A 263 3.87 1.14 -20.00
C LYS A 263 3.29 1.97 -18.87
N LEU A 264 3.99 3.04 -18.52
CA LEU A 264 3.60 3.94 -17.45
C LEU A 264 3.18 5.29 -18.03
N TYR A 265 2.07 5.83 -17.53
CA TYR A 265 1.52 7.12 -17.90
C TYR A 265 1.22 7.89 -16.61
N GLY A 266 2.05 8.89 -16.25
CA GLY A 266 1.85 9.72 -15.05
C GLY A 266 0.52 10.46 -15.12
N GLY A 267 0.36 11.32 -16.10
CA GLY A 267 -0.89 12.02 -16.36
C GLY A 267 -0.75 13.52 -16.13
N THR A 268 -1.44 14.07 -15.13
CA THR A 268 -1.31 15.47 -14.73
C THR A 268 -0.90 15.57 -13.28
N GLY A 269 0.16 16.32 -13.01
CA GLY A 269 0.72 16.50 -11.68
C GLY A 269 2.21 16.23 -11.77
N ASN A 270 2.90 16.12 -10.64
CA ASN A 270 4.32 15.81 -10.58
C ASN A 270 4.48 14.33 -10.27
N ASP A 271 4.64 13.52 -11.31
CA ASP A 271 4.58 12.08 -11.18
C ASP A 271 5.98 11.47 -11.01
N LYS A 272 6.08 10.36 -10.27
CA LYS A 272 7.29 9.53 -10.19
C LYS A 272 7.05 8.22 -10.92
N LEU A 273 7.79 7.98 -11.99
CA LEU A 273 7.68 6.77 -12.80
C LEU A 273 8.95 5.93 -12.70
N TYR A 274 8.81 4.69 -12.26
CA TYR A 274 9.86 3.68 -12.15
C TYR A 274 9.54 2.55 -13.13
N GLY A 275 10.33 2.41 -14.21
CA GLY A 275 10.16 1.32 -15.17
C GLY A 275 10.39 -0.03 -14.51
N GLY A 276 11.62 -0.25 -14.05
CA GLY A 276 12.02 -1.49 -13.40
C GLY A 276 12.90 -2.33 -14.31
N ALA A 277 12.62 -3.63 -14.37
CA ALA A 277 13.36 -4.62 -15.12
C ALA A 277 12.64 -4.97 -16.43
N GLY A 278 13.20 -4.58 -17.56
CA GLY A 278 12.68 -4.91 -18.88
C GLY A 278 12.83 -3.73 -19.82
N ASN A 279 12.06 -3.70 -20.90
CA ASN A 279 12.08 -2.60 -21.87
C ASN A 279 10.84 -1.73 -21.66
N ASP A 280 10.95 -0.76 -20.78
CA ASP A 280 9.79 0.01 -20.34
C ASP A 280 9.52 1.22 -21.23
N VAL A 281 8.28 1.69 -21.22
CA VAL A 281 7.87 2.93 -21.86
C VAL A 281 7.17 3.84 -20.87
N MET A 282 7.80 4.96 -20.54
CA MET A 282 7.28 5.92 -19.57
C MET A 282 6.86 7.23 -20.24
N TYR A 283 5.68 7.72 -19.90
CA TYR A 283 5.13 9.00 -20.33
C TYR A 283 4.78 9.82 -19.09
N GLY A 284 5.44 10.95 -18.87
CA GLY A 284 5.11 11.84 -17.75
C GLY A 284 3.70 12.42 -17.88
N GLY A 285 3.36 12.90 -19.08
CA GLY A 285 2.01 13.36 -19.38
C GLY A 285 1.92 14.09 -20.71
N LYS A 286 0.71 14.50 -21.13
CA LYS A 286 0.50 15.47 -22.22
C LYS A 286 -0.55 16.48 -21.78
N ASN A 287 -0.28 17.76 -22.05
CA ASN A 287 -1.28 18.81 -22.09
C ASN A 287 -2.48 18.33 -22.95
N GLY A 288 -3.63 18.10 -22.32
CA GLY A 288 -4.86 17.75 -23.01
C GLY A 288 -5.12 18.72 -24.18
N SER A 289 -5.54 18.20 -25.33
CA SER A 289 -5.75 18.97 -26.58
C SER A 289 -6.92 19.96 -26.54
N GLY A 290 -7.35 20.41 -25.36
CA GLY A 290 -8.38 21.39 -25.13
C GLY A 290 -7.80 22.80 -25.00
N SER A 291 -8.23 23.72 -25.85
CA SER A 291 -7.90 25.15 -25.81
C SER A 291 -8.50 25.87 -24.59
N GLY A 292 -8.03 25.53 -23.40
CA GLY A 292 -8.41 26.12 -22.13
C GLY A 292 -7.16 26.31 -21.27
N SER A 293 -6.75 27.56 -21.11
CA SER A 293 -5.64 27.97 -20.25
C SER A 293 -5.87 27.56 -18.78
N GLY A 294 -5.12 26.56 -18.29
CA GLY A 294 -5.01 26.21 -16.87
C GLY A 294 -4.45 24.81 -16.64
N SER A 295 -3.18 24.75 -16.20
CA SER A 295 -2.46 23.64 -15.53
C SER A 295 -2.45 22.27 -16.23
N GLY A 296 -1.46 21.97 -17.07
CA GLY A 296 -1.46 20.72 -17.85
C GLY A 296 -0.12 19.98 -18.04
N ALA A 297 0.92 20.27 -17.27
CA ALA A 297 2.07 19.38 -17.07
C ALA A 297 2.73 19.75 -15.73
N GLY A 298 2.91 18.80 -14.81
CA GLY A 298 3.81 19.01 -13.66
C GLY A 298 5.24 18.66 -14.06
N GLY A 299 6.18 18.71 -13.11
CA GLY A 299 7.55 18.27 -13.34
C GLY A 299 7.70 16.80 -12.95
N ASP A 300 7.87 15.93 -13.94
CA ASP A 300 7.85 14.49 -13.74
C ASP A 300 9.26 13.94 -13.49
N SER A 301 9.36 12.92 -12.65
CA SER A 301 10.61 12.23 -12.32
C SER A 301 10.60 10.81 -12.90
N PHE A 302 11.58 10.52 -13.76
CA PHE A 302 11.71 9.22 -14.42
C PHE A 302 12.93 8.48 -13.87
N TYR A 303 12.75 7.22 -13.49
CA TYR A 303 13.80 6.36 -12.95
C TYR A 303 14.02 5.18 -13.90
N VAL A 304 15.20 5.14 -14.52
CA VAL A 304 15.61 4.11 -15.50
C VAL A 304 16.83 3.32 -15.01
N GLY A 305 16.92 2.04 -15.40
CA GLY A 305 18.14 1.24 -15.24
C GLY A 305 18.21 0.28 -14.05
N ARG A 306 17.11 0.00 -13.35
CA ARG A 306 17.05 -1.04 -12.29
C ARG A 306 16.52 -2.38 -12.83
N GLY A 307 17.34 -3.11 -13.60
CA GLY A 307 16.98 -4.50 -13.95
C GLY A 307 17.55 -5.02 -15.27
N GLY A 308 18.08 -4.13 -16.10
CA GLY A 308 18.56 -4.44 -17.44
C GLY A 308 17.42 -4.50 -18.45
N GLY A 309 17.66 -3.98 -19.66
CA GLY A 309 16.62 -3.79 -20.67
C GLY A 309 16.53 -2.32 -21.11
N VAL A 310 15.82 -2.07 -22.20
CA VAL A 310 15.89 -0.87 -23.03
C VAL A 310 14.70 0.05 -22.77
N ASP A 311 14.84 0.96 -21.81
CA ASP A 311 13.77 1.91 -21.44
C ASP A 311 13.65 3.09 -22.42
N THR A 312 12.40 3.48 -22.70
CA THR A 312 12.03 4.66 -23.49
C THR A 312 11.24 5.64 -22.63
N VAL A 313 11.68 6.90 -22.58
CA VAL A 313 11.05 7.95 -21.76
C VAL A 313 10.55 9.09 -22.64
N TYR A 314 9.36 9.60 -22.35
CA TYR A 314 8.75 10.77 -22.98
C TYR A 314 8.38 11.81 -21.91
N GLY A 315 9.11 12.93 -21.88
CA GLY A 315 8.92 14.02 -20.91
C GLY A 315 7.66 14.87 -21.11
N GLY A 316 6.98 14.74 -22.25
CA GLY A 316 5.61 15.27 -22.38
C GLY A 316 5.44 16.60 -23.10
N ASP A 317 6.24 16.96 -24.10
CA ASP A 317 5.93 18.13 -24.94
C ASP A 317 5.34 17.75 -26.31
N GLY A 318 4.02 17.87 -26.44
CA GLY A 318 3.30 17.58 -27.68
C GLY A 318 2.32 18.67 -28.11
N GLY A 319 2.74 19.94 -28.14
CA GLY A 319 1.84 21.10 -28.31
C GLY A 319 2.23 22.17 -29.34
N SER A 320 2.30 21.80 -30.63
CA SER A 320 2.21 22.69 -31.83
C SER A 320 3.39 23.61 -32.18
N LYS A 321 4.07 23.26 -33.29
CA LYS A 321 4.86 24.18 -34.13
C LYS A 321 4.06 25.45 -34.45
N GLY A 322 4.54 26.59 -33.99
CA GLY A 322 4.10 27.90 -34.49
C GLY A 322 3.10 28.64 -33.59
N GLY A 323 3.53 29.03 -32.40
CA GLY A 323 2.81 30.00 -31.59
C GLY A 323 3.66 30.43 -30.41
N SER A 324 4.05 31.71 -30.39
CA SER A 324 4.82 32.31 -29.30
C SER A 324 3.97 32.28 -28.01
N ALA A 325 4.12 31.22 -27.21
CA ALA A 325 3.54 31.08 -25.88
C ALA A 325 4.66 31.22 -24.85
N SER A 326 4.66 32.35 -24.14
CA SER A 326 5.52 32.60 -23.00
C SER A 326 4.99 31.85 -21.77
N GLY A 327 5.50 30.65 -21.55
CA GLY A 327 5.16 29.79 -20.41
C GLY A 327 5.70 28.40 -20.70
N GLN A 328 7.02 28.24 -20.55
CA GLN A 328 7.71 26.97 -20.72
C GLN A 328 7.68 26.24 -19.36
N ASP A 329 7.04 25.07 -19.31
CA ASP A 329 7.24 24.07 -18.26
C ASP A 329 8.53 23.30 -18.64
N ILE A 330 9.55 23.27 -17.77
CA ILE A 330 10.93 22.85 -18.13
C ILE A 330 11.62 21.96 -17.09
N ASN A 331 10.90 21.28 -16.19
CA ASN A 331 11.52 20.65 -15.02
C ASN A 331 11.32 19.13 -14.86
N ASP A 332 11.17 18.37 -15.95
CA ASP A 332 11.26 16.91 -15.83
C ASP A 332 12.70 16.48 -15.53
N VAL A 333 12.84 15.47 -14.66
CA VAL A 333 14.13 15.00 -14.18
C VAL A 333 14.28 13.50 -14.46
N LEU A 334 15.30 13.15 -15.24
CA LEU A 334 15.69 11.76 -15.47
C LEU A 334 16.77 11.36 -14.47
N TYR A 335 16.48 10.33 -13.67
CA TYR A 335 17.40 9.67 -12.75
C TYR A 335 17.91 8.37 -13.37
N VAL A 336 19.23 8.18 -13.33
CA VAL A 336 19.91 7.02 -13.91
C VAL A 336 20.88 6.42 -12.89
N GLU A 337 20.72 5.13 -12.61
CA GLU A 337 21.47 4.45 -11.54
C GLU A 337 22.73 3.72 -12.05
N GLY A 338 23.75 4.45 -12.48
CA GLY A 338 25.03 3.86 -12.88
C GLY A 338 25.88 4.77 -13.77
N PRO A 339 27.20 4.48 -13.96
CA PRO A 339 27.99 5.11 -15.01
C PRO A 339 27.44 4.71 -16.38
N VAL A 340 26.65 5.57 -16.99
CA VAL A 340 25.97 5.31 -18.25
C VAL A 340 26.70 5.96 -19.40
N GLN A 341 27.23 5.16 -20.33
CA GLN A 341 27.76 5.70 -21.59
C GLN A 341 26.60 6.17 -22.48
N VAL A 342 26.59 7.46 -22.74
CA VAL A 342 25.67 8.13 -23.65
C VAL A 342 26.43 8.41 -24.94
N THR A 343 25.97 7.82 -26.05
CA THR A 343 26.49 8.09 -27.39
C THR A 343 25.50 8.96 -28.15
N LEU A 344 25.91 10.17 -28.53
CA LEU A 344 25.10 11.06 -29.36
C LEU A 344 25.12 10.61 -30.84
N GLU A 345 24.14 11.03 -31.63
CA GLU A 345 24.13 10.80 -33.09
C GLU A 345 25.34 11.40 -33.81
N SER A 346 25.98 12.41 -33.21
CA SER A 346 27.25 12.99 -33.65
C SER A 346 28.45 12.03 -33.53
N GLY A 347 28.28 10.88 -32.86
CA GLY A 347 29.34 9.92 -32.54
C GLY A 347 30.17 10.29 -31.31
N GLU A 348 29.80 11.36 -30.60
CA GLU A 348 30.42 11.73 -29.32
C GLU A 348 29.90 10.83 -28.20
N THR A 349 30.82 10.32 -27.39
CA THR A 349 30.54 9.47 -26.23
C THR A 349 30.88 10.21 -24.95
N PHE A 350 30.00 10.12 -23.95
CA PHE A 350 30.28 10.57 -22.59
C PHE A 350 29.71 9.59 -21.57
N THR A 351 30.31 9.52 -20.39
CA THR A 351 29.82 8.69 -19.28
C THR A 351 29.09 9.60 -18.30
N LEU A 352 27.81 9.33 -18.03
CA LEU A 352 27.05 9.91 -16.92
C LEU A 352 27.33 9.04 -15.68
N SER A 353 28.16 9.50 -14.76
CA SER A 353 28.41 8.79 -13.49
C SER A 353 27.15 8.83 -12.60
N PRO A 354 27.02 7.92 -11.61
CA PRO A 354 25.94 8.01 -10.62
C PRO A 354 25.90 9.41 -9.98
N GLY A 355 24.74 10.08 -10.03
CA GLY A 355 24.56 11.44 -9.51
C GLY A 355 25.07 12.58 -10.43
N GLU A 356 25.65 12.28 -11.61
CA GLU A 356 25.93 13.29 -12.63
C GLU A 356 24.67 13.62 -13.44
N MET A 357 24.13 14.80 -13.20
CA MET A 357 23.08 15.39 -14.02
C MET A 357 23.70 16.37 -15.04
N ARG A 358 23.20 16.42 -16.29
CA ARG A 358 23.65 17.38 -17.34
C ARG A 358 22.54 17.93 -18.22
N GLN A 359 22.38 19.26 -18.23
CA GLN A 359 21.46 19.96 -19.13
C GLN A 359 21.72 19.63 -20.62
N ILE A 360 20.84 18.87 -21.27
CA ILE A 360 20.79 18.79 -22.74
C ILE A 360 19.77 19.83 -23.20
N VAL A 361 20.23 21.05 -23.44
CA VAL A 361 19.39 22.09 -24.06
C VAL A 361 19.29 21.80 -25.54
N ASN A 362 18.09 21.57 -26.07
CA ASN A 362 17.84 21.88 -27.46
C ASN A 362 17.87 23.41 -27.58
N ARG A 363 19.05 23.98 -27.88
CA ARG A 363 19.16 25.43 -28.07
C ARG A 363 18.51 25.76 -29.40
N ASP A 364 17.22 26.04 -29.33
CA ASP A 364 16.54 26.83 -30.33
C ASP A 364 17.02 28.28 -30.20
N ASP A 365 18.17 28.58 -30.82
CA ASP A 365 18.59 29.94 -31.15
C ASP A 365 19.17 29.88 -32.58
N ASP A 366 18.27 29.84 -33.56
CA ASP A 366 18.45 30.11 -34.99
C ASP A 366 19.53 29.29 -35.73
N ILE A 367 19.11 28.37 -36.62
CA ILE A 367 19.56 28.26 -38.04
C ILE A 367 18.83 27.09 -38.74
N ASP A 368 18.06 27.45 -39.77
CA ASP A 368 17.65 26.72 -41.00
C ASP A 368 17.43 25.19 -40.98
N ASP A 369 16.18 24.82 -41.31
CA ASP A 369 15.76 23.75 -42.24
C ASP A 369 16.86 22.76 -42.70
N ASP A 370 17.01 21.63 -42.00
CA ASP A 370 17.27 20.26 -42.52
C ASP A 370 17.92 19.29 -41.47
N LEU A 371 17.55 19.36 -40.19
CA LEU A 371 17.89 18.30 -39.21
C LEU A 371 16.63 17.62 -38.67
N GLN A 372 16.48 16.34 -39.03
CA GLN A 372 15.66 15.36 -38.32
C GLN A 372 16.37 14.98 -37.01
N ASP A 373 16.57 15.94 -36.11
CA ASP A 373 17.30 15.71 -34.84
C ASP A 373 16.35 15.15 -33.77
N GLY A 374 16.11 13.83 -33.86
CA GLY A 374 15.63 13.00 -32.75
C GLY A 374 16.74 12.01 -32.41
N GLY A 375 17.55 12.34 -31.41
CA GLY A 375 18.71 11.53 -31.04
C GLY A 375 18.37 10.46 -30.00
N TYR A 376 18.98 9.28 -30.13
CA TYR A 376 18.92 8.19 -29.15
C TYR A 376 20.30 7.96 -28.50
N ALA A 377 20.36 7.74 -27.19
CA ALA A 377 21.56 7.21 -26.54
C ALA A 377 21.45 5.70 -26.37
N VAL A 378 22.50 4.99 -26.75
CA VAL A 378 22.65 3.55 -26.49
C VAL A 378 23.56 3.36 -25.29
N LEU A 379 23.08 2.75 -24.21
CA LEU A 379 23.85 2.44 -23.01
C LEU A 379 24.70 1.17 -23.22
N ASP A 380 25.63 0.89 -22.30
CA ASP A 380 26.59 -0.23 -22.41
C ASP A 380 25.93 -1.63 -22.37
N ASP A 381 24.70 -1.72 -21.86
CA ASP A 381 23.84 -2.92 -21.86
C ASP A 381 22.91 -3.02 -23.08
N GLY A 382 22.88 -2.00 -23.94
CA GLY A 382 22.07 -1.94 -25.16
C GLY A 382 20.84 -1.04 -25.09
N THR A 383 20.58 -0.40 -23.94
CA THR A 383 19.41 0.48 -23.69
C THR A 383 19.40 1.71 -24.58
N ARG A 384 18.26 2.02 -25.20
CA ARG A 384 18.06 3.11 -26.18
C ARG A 384 17.17 4.19 -25.62
N VAL A 385 17.77 5.24 -25.09
CA VAL A 385 17.07 6.42 -24.58
C VAL A 385 16.85 7.41 -25.72
N ASN A 386 15.63 7.57 -26.23
CA ASN A 386 15.32 8.61 -27.22
C ASN A 386 15.08 9.95 -26.50
N PHE A 387 15.81 10.99 -26.89
CA PHE A 387 15.66 12.36 -26.40
C PHE A 387 14.83 13.18 -27.40
N GLU A 388 13.56 12.83 -27.53
CA GLU A 388 12.59 13.75 -28.12
C GLU A 388 11.88 14.42 -26.93
N ASP A 389 12.34 15.62 -26.59
CA ASP A 389 11.70 16.55 -25.64
C ASP A 389 11.88 16.25 -24.13
N ILE A 390 13.10 16.47 -23.59
CA ILE A 390 13.36 16.48 -22.13
C ILE A 390 13.90 17.86 -21.69
N GLY A 391 13.28 18.43 -20.65
CA GLY A 391 13.71 19.64 -19.92
C GLY A 391 15.02 19.48 -19.13
N ALA A 392 15.44 20.53 -18.42
CA ALA A 392 16.85 20.72 -18.00
C ALA A 392 17.29 19.91 -16.75
N ILE A 393 18.39 19.16 -16.88
CA ILE A 393 19.02 18.38 -15.79
C ILE A 393 20.00 19.21 -14.89
N ARG A 394 20.04 19.00 -13.56
CA ARG A 394 20.92 19.71 -12.56
C ARG A 394 22.16 18.96 -12.04
N SER A 395 22.51 18.74 -10.75
CA SER A 395 23.57 17.81 -10.21
C SER A 395 23.83 18.07 -8.72
N VAL A 396 24.23 17.04 -7.93
CA VAL A 396 24.55 17.16 -6.48
C VAL A 396 25.80 16.32 -6.09
N GLU A 397 26.69 16.89 -5.25
CA GLU A 397 27.93 16.29 -4.69
C GLU A 397 27.72 15.61 -3.29
N GLN A 398 28.68 14.78 -2.83
CA GLN A 398 28.65 13.92 -1.61
C GLN A 398 28.68 14.64 -0.22
N ILE A 399 28.11 13.99 0.82
CA ILE A 399 28.06 14.47 2.23
C ILE A 399 29.12 13.80 3.13
N ASP A 400 29.85 14.60 3.94
CA ASP A 400 30.88 14.10 4.89
C ASP A 400 30.81 14.77 6.29
N ARG A 401 29.89 14.39 7.21
CA ARG A 401 29.98 14.65 8.69
C ARG A 401 29.20 13.62 9.57
N PRO A 402 29.84 12.89 10.53
CA PRO A 402 29.26 11.76 11.27
C PRO A 402 28.80 12.03 12.72
N GLU A 403 28.95 13.23 13.26
CA GLU A 403 28.83 13.42 14.73
C GLU A 403 27.39 13.39 15.26
N GLN A 404 26.39 13.33 14.38
CA GLN A 404 24.98 13.40 14.74
C GLN A 404 24.11 12.34 14.08
N CYS A 405 24.70 11.43 13.30
CA CYS A 405 23.96 10.55 12.42
C CYS A 405 23.72 9.16 13.05
N ILE A 406 22.55 8.59 12.75
CA ILE A 406 22.18 7.21 13.13
C ILE A 406 22.95 6.27 12.21
N CYS A 407 23.68 5.30 12.80
CA CYS A 407 24.48 4.38 12.01
C CYS A 407 24.66 3.01 12.68
N PHE A 408 24.75 1.99 11.83
CA PHE A 408 25.09 0.61 12.16
C PHE A 408 26.60 0.41 12.06
N THR A 409 27.08 -0.74 12.51
CA THR A 409 28.44 -1.21 12.19
C THR A 409 28.36 -2.44 11.29
N PRO A 410 29.37 -2.71 10.44
CA PRO A 410 29.37 -3.88 9.58
C PRO A 410 29.09 -5.18 10.33
N GLY A 411 28.25 -6.02 9.74
CA GLY A 411 27.77 -7.28 10.32
C GLY A 411 26.40 -7.20 11.01
N ALA A 412 25.82 -6.00 11.17
CA ALA A 412 24.41 -5.86 11.56
C ALA A 412 23.51 -6.38 10.44
N MET A 413 22.50 -7.20 10.78
CA MET A 413 21.62 -7.83 9.79
C MET A 413 20.30 -7.07 9.70
N VAL A 414 20.05 -6.43 8.56
CA VAL A 414 18.80 -5.69 8.30
C VAL A 414 17.83 -6.60 7.56
N ALA A 415 16.55 -6.59 7.97
CA ALA A 415 15.51 -7.31 7.26
C ALA A 415 15.18 -6.57 5.97
N THR A 416 15.32 -7.27 4.85
CA THR A 416 15.02 -6.75 3.51
C THR A 416 14.02 -7.65 2.81
N ALA A 417 13.48 -7.19 1.68
CA ALA A 417 12.63 -8.02 0.83
C ALA A 417 13.33 -9.32 0.36
N ARG A 418 14.67 -9.36 0.39
CA ARG A 418 15.50 -10.53 0.02
C ARG A 418 15.95 -11.37 1.23
N GLY A 419 15.40 -11.11 2.42
CA GLY A 419 15.80 -11.73 3.69
C GLY A 419 16.74 -10.88 4.52
N LEU A 420 17.40 -11.48 5.51
CA LEU A 420 18.36 -10.76 6.38
C LEU A 420 19.66 -10.51 5.62
N VAL A 421 20.00 -9.23 5.42
CA VAL A 421 21.17 -8.79 4.64
C VAL A 421 22.12 -7.96 5.53
N PRO A 422 23.46 -8.16 5.45
CA PRO A 422 24.41 -7.33 6.18
C PRO A 422 24.34 -5.86 5.75
N VAL A 423 24.31 -4.95 6.72
CA VAL A 423 24.14 -3.51 6.49
C VAL A 423 25.16 -2.90 5.51
N GLU A 424 26.40 -3.38 5.52
CA GLU A 424 27.47 -2.91 4.63
C GLU A 424 27.31 -3.34 3.16
N THR A 425 26.36 -4.23 2.89
CA THR A 425 26.04 -4.70 1.53
C THR A 425 24.78 -4.07 0.97
N LEU A 426 24.05 -3.32 1.80
CA LEU A 426 22.88 -2.58 1.37
C LEU A 426 23.28 -1.42 0.47
N ALA A 427 22.52 -1.24 -0.58
CA ALA A 427 22.66 -0.15 -1.54
C ALA A 427 21.38 0.69 -1.59
N GLU A 428 21.49 1.85 -2.22
CA GLU A 428 20.31 2.63 -2.63
C GLU A 428 19.38 1.73 -3.45
N GLY A 429 18.09 1.76 -3.11
CA GLY A 429 17.08 0.92 -3.71
C GLY A 429 16.80 -0.42 -3.05
N ASP A 430 17.71 -0.94 -2.23
CA ASP A 430 17.39 -2.12 -1.43
C ASP A 430 16.20 -1.81 -0.53
N ARG A 431 15.18 -2.67 -0.54
CA ARG A 431 13.97 -2.44 0.26
C ARG A 431 14.12 -3.05 1.64
N VAL A 432 14.09 -2.20 2.67
CA VAL A 432 14.20 -2.59 4.07
C VAL A 432 12.83 -2.66 4.71
N LEU A 433 12.60 -3.67 5.55
CA LEU A 433 11.35 -3.81 6.30
C LEU A 433 11.25 -2.67 7.31
N THR A 434 10.23 -1.84 7.15
CA THR A 434 9.87 -0.77 8.09
C THR A 434 8.64 -1.14 8.89
N ARG A 435 8.47 -0.43 10.01
CA ARG A 435 7.45 -0.74 11.00
C ARG A 435 6.05 -0.31 10.57
N ASP A 436 5.97 0.83 9.89
CA ASP A 436 4.71 1.51 9.59
C ASP A 436 4.34 1.40 8.10
N ASN A 437 5.34 1.31 7.20
CA ASN A 437 5.14 1.47 5.76
C ASN A 437 5.61 0.24 4.95
N GLY A 438 5.73 -0.94 5.58
CA GLY A 438 6.16 -2.15 4.90
C GLY A 438 7.60 -2.05 4.37
N PHE A 439 7.88 -2.63 3.20
CA PHE A 439 9.23 -2.59 2.62
C PHE A 439 9.50 -1.26 1.90
N GLN A 440 10.34 -0.42 2.50
CA GLN A 440 10.66 0.91 1.94
C GLN A 440 12.05 0.91 1.30
N PRO A 441 12.22 1.60 0.16
CA PRO A 441 13.52 1.71 -0.47
C PRO A 441 14.47 2.52 0.39
N ILE A 442 15.72 2.09 0.40
CA ILE A 442 16.82 2.93 0.87
C ILE A 442 17.03 4.05 -0.14
N SER A 443 16.85 5.29 0.27
CA SER A 443 17.08 6.49 -0.55
C SER A 443 18.55 6.90 -0.58
N TRP A 444 19.32 6.51 0.44
CA TRP A 444 20.76 6.74 0.49
C TRP A 444 21.49 5.75 1.40
N THR A 445 22.67 5.31 0.98
CA THR A 445 23.62 4.63 1.87
C THR A 445 24.95 5.38 1.93
N GLY A 446 25.56 5.38 3.12
CA GLY A 446 26.89 5.95 3.27
C GLY A 446 27.69 5.25 4.33
N SER A 447 29.01 5.36 4.27
CA SER A 447 29.86 4.81 5.32
C SER A 447 31.02 5.72 5.67
N ARG A 448 31.42 5.67 6.94
CA ARG A 448 32.60 6.38 7.43
C ARG A 448 33.41 5.52 8.38
N GLN A 449 34.71 5.47 8.14
CA GLN A 449 35.65 4.76 8.99
C GLN A 449 36.31 5.71 10.00
N LEU A 450 36.31 5.32 11.27
CA LEU A 450 37.03 5.99 12.35
C LEU A 450 38.13 5.09 12.90
N THR A 451 39.32 5.62 13.06
CA THR A 451 40.48 4.92 13.61
C THR A 451 40.40 4.78 15.13
N ALA A 452 41.13 3.81 15.69
CA ALA A 452 41.20 3.62 17.15
C ALA A 452 41.73 4.87 17.88
N ALA A 453 42.60 5.66 17.24
CA ALA A 453 43.15 6.90 17.81
C ALA A 453 42.09 8.01 17.88
N GLU A 454 41.23 8.14 16.87
CA GLU A 454 40.11 9.09 16.86
C GLU A 454 39.08 8.74 17.95
N LEU A 455 38.78 7.45 18.13
CA LEU A 455 37.87 6.97 19.18
C LEU A 455 38.46 7.08 20.60
N ALA A 456 39.79 7.00 20.73
CA ALA A 456 40.46 7.25 22.00
C ALA A 456 40.44 8.74 22.36
N GLY A 457 40.51 9.62 21.36
CA GLY A 457 40.42 11.08 21.51
C GLY A 457 38.99 11.61 21.71
N ASN A 458 37.97 10.85 21.30
CA ASN A 458 36.57 11.25 21.43
C ASN A 458 35.68 10.08 21.91
N GLU A 459 35.52 9.96 23.23
CA GLU A 459 34.73 8.88 23.85
C GLU A 459 33.25 8.91 23.43
N GLN A 460 32.75 10.06 22.96
CA GLN A 460 31.36 10.20 22.53
C GLN A 460 31.07 9.54 21.18
N LEU A 461 32.10 9.17 20.43
CA LEU A 461 31.98 8.45 19.15
C LEU A 461 32.17 6.93 19.30
N ARG A 462 32.45 6.45 20.52
CA ARG A 462 32.64 5.03 20.80
C ARG A 462 31.31 4.28 20.66
N PRO A 463 31.29 3.15 19.94
CA PRO A 463 30.08 2.39 19.71
C PRO A 463 29.52 1.81 21.02
N VAL A 464 28.22 1.54 21.01
CA VAL A 464 27.49 0.91 22.11
C VAL A 464 27.12 -0.52 21.68
N LEU A 465 27.51 -1.49 22.50
CA LEU A 465 27.11 -2.89 22.38
C LEU A 465 25.83 -3.11 23.18
N ILE A 466 24.78 -3.58 22.52
CA ILE A 466 23.52 -4.01 23.11
C ILE A 466 23.46 -5.52 22.95
N ARG A 467 23.51 -6.26 24.06
CA ARG A 467 23.47 -7.73 24.01
C ARG A 467 22.08 -8.25 23.66
N ALA A 468 22.03 -9.44 23.06
CA ALA A 468 20.78 -10.14 22.81
C ALA A 468 19.90 -10.23 24.08
N GLY A 469 18.63 -9.85 23.94
CA GLY A 469 17.64 -9.83 25.02
C GLY A 469 17.82 -8.71 26.07
N ALA A 470 18.74 -7.76 25.87
CA ALA A 470 18.97 -6.69 26.83
C ALA A 470 17.85 -5.64 26.90
N LEU A 471 16.96 -5.56 25.91
CA LEU A 471 15.88 -4.55 25.85
C LEU A 471 14.47 -5.16 26.04
N GLY A 472 14.39 -6.47 26.24
CA GLY A 472 13.14 -7.21 26.40
C GLY A 472 13.29 -8.67 25.96
N PRO A 473 12.26 -9.52 26.13
CA PRO A 473 12.30 -10.90 25.65
C PRO A 473 12.65 -10.93 24.16
N ASN A 474 13.79 -11.56 23.83
CA ASN A 474 14.34 -11.67 22.47
C ASN A 474 14.57 -10.33 21.74
N CYS A 475 14.80 -9.22 22.45
CA CYS A 475 15.08 -7.91 21.83
C CYS A 475 16.40 -7.29 22.34
N PRO A 476 17.38 -7.01 21.47
CA PRO A 476 17.49 -7.56 20.12
C PRO A 476 17.66 -9.10 20.14
N GLU A 477 17.41 -9.78 19.01
CA GLU A 477 17.56 -11.23 18.91
C GLU A 477 19.04 -11.65 18.90
N THR A 478 19.91 -10.77 18.40
CA THR A 478 21.38 -10.92 18.36
C THR A 478 22.09 -9.72 18.99
N ASP A 479 23.38 -9.85 19.27
CA ASP A 479 24.18 -8.74 19.79
C ASP A 479 24.32 -7.64 18.72
N MET A 480 23.93 -6.41 19.04
CA MET A 480 24.04 -5.25 18.15
C MET A 480 25.16 -4.31 18.57
N LEU A 481 25.99 -3.88 17.62
CA LEU A 481 26.99 -2.84 17.83
C LEU A 481 26.63 -1.61 16.97
N VAL A 482 26.27 -0.52 17.63
CA VAL A 482 25.67 0.66 17.00
C VAL A 482 26.37 1.96 17.41
N SER A 483 26.13 3.03 16.65
CA SER A 483 26.60 4.36 17.05
C SER A 483 25.90 4.82 18.34
N PRO A 484 26.54 5.67 19.16
CA PRO A 484 25.94 6.11 20.43
C PRO A 484 24.63 6.91 20.27
N ASN A 485 24.36 7.48 19.10
CA ASN A 485 23.12 8.21 18.81
C ASN A 485 22.03 7.33 18.16
N HIS A 486 22.36 6.09 17.78
CA HIS A 486 21.42 5.13 17.20
C HIS A 486 20.24 4.89 18.15
N ARG A 487 19.00 4.88 17.64
CA ARG A 487 17.81 4.85 18.50
C ARG A 487 17.00 3.58 18.32
N MET A 488 16.90 2.83 19.42
CA MET A 488 16.11 1.62 19.48
C MET A 488 14.66 1.96 19.87
N LEU A 489 13.69 1.30 19.24
CA LEU A 489 12.30 1.40 19.62
C LEU A 489 12.02 0.49 20.81
N LEU A 490 11.54 1.07 21.91
CA LEU A 490 11.02 0.33 23.06
C LEU A 490 9.50 0.35 23.02
N THR A 491 8.87 -0.81 23.17
CA THR A 491 7.41 -0.98 23.09
C THR A 491 6.84 -1.62 24.37
N GLY A 492 5.56 -1.37 24.64
CA GLY A 492 4.77 -2.10 25.64
C GLY A 492 4.25 -1.26 26.81
N ASN A 493 3.53 -1.93 27.73
CA ASN A 493 2.72 -1.30 28.79
C ASN A 493 3.50 -0.33 29.69
N ARG A 494 4.81 -0.50 29.82
CA ARG A 494 5.67 0.39 30.61
C ARG A 494 5.96 1.71 29.89
N ALA A 495 6.08 1.70 28.56
CA ALA A 495 6.18 2.91 27.76
C ALA A 495 4.86 3.70 27.81
N GLU A 496 3.74 3.00 27.63
CA GLU A 496 2.39 3.58 27.69
C GLU A 496 2.11 4.24 29.06
N LEU A 497 2.43 3.53 30.16
CA LEU A 497 2.17 4.02 31.51
C LEU A 497 3.09 5.18 31.95
N LEU A 498 4.32 5.27 31.43
CA LEU A 498 5.31 6.26 31.87
C LEU A 498 5.44 7.45 30.93
N MET A 499 5.10 7.29 29.65
CA MET A 499 5.33 8.29 28.60
C MET A 499 4.06 8.69 27.85
N ASP A 500 2.90 8.08 28.15
CA ASP A 500 1.64 8.29 27.42
C ASP A 500 1.74 7.92 25.92
N HIS A 501 2.73 7.09 25.57
CA HIS A 501 3.00 6.59 24.23
C HIS A 501 3.38 5.10 24.30
N ARG A 502 2.75 4.27 23.46
CA ARG A 502 3.01 2.82 23.41
C ARG A 502 4.39 2.46 22.85
N GLU A 503 4.98 3.36 22.07
CA GLU A 503 6.26 3.18 21.39
C GLU A 503 7.13 4.41 21.56
N VAL A 504 8.37 4.22 22.01
CA VAL A 504 9.29 5.31 22.33
C VAL A 504 10.70 4.99 21.82
N LEU A 505 11.31 5.92 21.10
CA LEU A 505 12.68 5.81 20.60
C LEU A 505 13.69 6.22 21.67
N VAL A 506 14.71 5.37 21.90
CA VAL A 506 15.73 5.58 22.91
C VAL A 506 17.14 5.45 22.32
N ALA A 507 17.92 6.53 22.42
CA ALA A 507 19.31 6.53 21.96
C ALA A 507 20.20 5.57 22.77
N ALA A 508 21.06 4.81 22.08
CA ALA A 508 21.93 3.79 22.66
C ALA A 508 22.81 4.31 23.82
N LYS A 509 23.36 5.52 23.69
CA LYS A 509 24.15 6.17 24.77
C LYS A 509 23.35 6.41 26.06
N HIS A 510 22.03 6.50 25.99
CA HIS A 510 21.17 6.65 27.18
C HIS A 510 20.92 5.32 27.88
N MET A 511 21.19 4.19 27.21
CA MET A 511 20.96 2.83 27.70
C MET A 511 22.19 2.18 28.35
N VAL A 512 23.39 2.77 28.24
CA VAL A 512 24.67 2.21 28.77
C VAL A 512 24.66 1.89 30.28
N SER A 513 23.72 2.42 31.05
CA SER A 513 23.55 2.04 32.47
C SER A 513 22.65 0.82 32.70
N HIS A 514 22.05 0.26 31.65
CA HIS A 514 21.18 -0.91 31.71
C HIS A 514 21.98 -2.22 31.62
N ALA A 515 21.49 -3.27 32.28
CA ALA A 515 22.16 -4.57 32.26
C ALA A 515 22.22 -5.12 30.82
N GLY A 516 23.43 -5.46 30.36
CA GLY A 516 23.62 -5.98 29.00
C GLY A 516 23.95 -4.93 27.93
N VAL A 517 23.98 -3.63 28.27
CA VAL A 517 24.34 -2.55 27.35
C VAL A 517 25.65 -1.87 27.79
N ASP A 518 26.69 -1.94 26.98
CA ASP A 518 28.03 -1.44 27.30
C ASP A 518 28.59 -0.51 26.21
N GLN A 519 29.29 0.56 26.58
CA GLN A 519 30.07 1.33 25.62
C GLN A 519 31.44 0.66 25.39
N VAL A 520 31.85 0.49 24.14
CA VAL A 520 33.02 -0.31 23.76
C VAL A 520 34.12 0.55 23.12
N GLN A 521 35.37 0.30 23.50
CA GLN A 521 36.55 0.86 22.82
C GLN A 521 37.12 -0.20 21.86
N PRO A 522 36.86 -0.09 20.54
CA PRO A 522 37.38 -1.07 19.60
C PRO A 522 38.89 -0.87 19.39
N ALA A 523 39.63 -1.99 19.33
CA ALA A 523 41.09 -1.99 19.22
C ALA A 523 41.60 -1.56 17.83
N ARG A 524 40.77 -1.63 16.79
CA ARG A 524 41.13 -1.34 15.39
C ARG A 524 40.36 -0.16 14.77
N GLY A 525 39.56 0.55 15.55
CA GLY A 525 38.62 1.54 15.00
C GLY A 525 37.25 0.92 14.71
N VAL A 526 36.35 1.69 14.11
CA VAL A 526 34.98 1.28 13.76
C VAL A 526 34.60 1.88 12.40
N THR A 527 33.86 1.14 11.59
CA THR A 527 33.16 1.68 10.43
C THR A 527 31.70 1.88 10.81
N TYR A 528 31.17 3.05 10.53
CA TYR A 528 29.75 3.35 10.67
C TYR A 528 29.10 3.36 9.30
N VAL A 529 27.98 2.66 9.17
CA VAL A 529 27.17 2.55 7.95
C VAL A 529 25.83 3.22 8.19
N HIS A 530 25.43 4.10 7.28
CA HIS A 530 24.20 4.86 7.31
C HIS A 530 23.26 4.35 6.24
N ILE A 531 21.98 4.34 6.59
CA ILE A 531 20.87 4.02 5.70
C ILE A 531 19.83 5.11 5.91
N MET A 532 19.43 5.77 4.84
CA MET A 532 18.36 6.76 4.81
C MET A 532 17.21 6.20 3.97
N CYS A 533 15.98 6.46 4.39
CA CYS A 533 14.78 6.24 3.59
C CYS A 533 14.24 7.60 3.12
N GLU A 534 13.33 7.62 2.15
CA GLU A 534 12.73 8.89 1.66
C GLU A 534 11.99 9.63 2.78
N HIS A 535 11.39 8.88 3.71
CA HIS A 535 10.76 9.38 4.92
C HIS A 535 11.44 8.85 6.19
N HIS A 536 11.04 9.38 7.33
CA HIS A 536 11.49 8.86 8.62
C HIS A 536 10.94 7.45 8.85
N GLU A 537 11.81 6.44 8.83
CA GLU A 537 11.39 5.05 8.98
C GLU A 537 11.94 4.44 10.27
N VAL A 538 11.18 3.49 10.82
CA VAL A 538 11.69 2.58 11.85
C VAL A 538 11.89 1.22 11.19
N ILE A 539 13.13 0.79 11.04
CA ILE A 539 13.53 -0.40 10.30
C ILE A 539 13.83 -1.57 11.22
N MET A 540 13.63 -2.80 10.73
CA MET A 540 13.95 -4.02 11.46
C MET A 540 15.41 -4.42 11.23
N ALA A 541 16.21 -4.44 12.30
CA ALA A 541 17.60 -4.90 12.25
C ALA A 541 17.94 -5.75 13.49
N ASP A 542 18.59 -6.90 13.28
CA ASP A 542 19.03 -7.82 14.33
C ASP A 542 17.90 -8.22 15.32
N GLY A 543 16.67 -8.31 14.79
CA GLY A 543 15.46 -8.63 15.57
C GLY A 543 14.97 -7.49 16.48
N ALA A 544 15.40 -6.25 16.22
CA ALA A 544 14.91 -5.05 16.89
C ALA A 544 14.50 -3.95 15.91
N TRP A 545 13.44 -3.23 16.27
CA TRP A 545 13.00 -2.04 15.56
C TRP A 545 13.88 -0.84 15.93
N THR A 546 14.43 -0.14 14.93
CA THR A 546 15.38 0.96 15.12
C THR A 546 15.22 2.05 14.06
N GLU A 547 15.59 3.28 14.38
CA GLU A 547 15.43 4.46 13.52
C GLU A 547 16.35 4.37 12.27
N SER A 548 15.83 4.69 11.08
CA SER A 548 16.66 5.01 9.90
C SER A 548 17.26 6.41 10.05
N PHE A 549 18.32 6.72 9.29
CA PHE A 549 18.86 8.07 9.30
C PHE A 549 17.86 9.06 8.69
N GLN A 550 17.59 10.18 9.36
CA GLN A 550 16.80 11.28 8.80
C GLN A 550 17.44 12.64 9.16
N PRO A 551 17.62 13.55 8.19
CA PRO A 551 18.03 14.92 8.46
C PRO A 551 16.82 15.79 8.89
N GLY A 552 16.36 15.66 10.13
CA GLY A 552 15.33 16.55 10.71
C GLY A 552 15.89 17.71 11.54
N ASP A 553 15.06 18.71 11.87
CA ASP A 553 15.40 20.01 12.49
C ASP A 553 16.30 19.97 13.75
N TYR A 554 16.28 18.90 14.54
CA TYR A 554 17.19 18.78 15.68
C TYR A 554 18.68 18.71 15.27
N SER A 555 18.96 18.36 14.02
CA SER A 555 20.30 18.30 13.43
C SER A 555 20.76 19.67 12.92
N LEU A 556 19.84 20.56 12.55
CA LEU A 556 20.13 21.80 11.83
C LEU A 556 20.25 23.03 12.74
N GLU A 557 19.57 23.08 13.88
CA GLU A 557 19.68 24.19 14.83
C GLU A 557 21.06 24.28 15.52
N GLY A 558 21.81 23.16 15.56
CA GLY A 558 23.14 23.09 16.16
C GLY A 558 24.31 23.38 15.20
N LEU A 559 24.05 23.62 13.92
CA LEU A 559 25.06 23.77 12.87
C LEU A 559 25.33 25.24 12.54
N ASP A 560 26.59 25.57 12.24
CA ASP A 560 26.95 26.92 11.82
C ASP A 560 26.49 27.23 10.39
N GLY A 561 26.54 28.51 10.01
CA GLY A 561 26.00 28.98 8.73
C GLY A 561 26.67 28.37 7.49
N ALA A 562 27.91 27.88 7.58
CA ALA A 562 28.57 27.23 6.45
C ALA A 562 28.12 25.76 6.31
N GLN A 563 27.90 25.09 7.44
CA GLN A 563 27.36 23.72 7.49
C GLN A 563 25.90 23.66 7.02
N ARG A 564 25.11 24.66 7.39
CA ARG A 564 23.71 24.76 6.99
C ARG A 564 23.57 25.03 5.49
N GLU A 565 24.45 25.86 4.91
CA GLU A 565 24.49 26.10 3.46
C GLU A 565 24.95 24.87 2.66
N GLU A 566 25.80 24.01 3.24
CA GLU A 566 26.20 22.73 2.65
C GLU A 566 25.01 21.77 2.58
N ILE A 567 24.23 21.62 3.67
CA ILE A 567 23.00 20.80 3.70
C ILE A 567 21.90 21.39 2.79
N PHE A 568 21.75 22.72 2.74
CA PHE A 568 20.82 23.39 1.82
C PHE A 568 21.27 23.38 0.35
N ALA A 569 22.50 22.99 0.06
CA ALA A 569 22.98 22.73 -1.29
C ALA A 569 22.75 21.27 -1.70
N LEU A 570 22.75 20.35 -0.73
CA LEU A 570 22.49 18.92 -0.89
C LEU A 570 21.00 18.59 -0.94
N PHE A 571 20.18 19.37 -0.21
CA PHE A 571 18.72 19.25 -0.14
C PHE A 571 18.09 20.64 -0.36
N PRO A 572 17.91 21.08 -1.62
CA PRO A 572 17.45 22.43 -1.94
C PRO A 572 16.04 22.74 -1.42
N ASP A 573 15.20 21.72 -1.27
CA ASP A 573 13.81 21.82 -0.81
C ASP A 573 13.69 22.26 0.65
N LEU A 574 14.75 22.05 1.44
CA LEU A 574 14.90 22.59 2.80
C LEU A 574 15.05 24.13 2.84
N ARG A 575 15.24 24.79 1.69
CA ARG A 575 15.21 26.26 1.57
C ARG A 575 13.78 26.81 1.45
N THR A 576 12.80 25.96 1.15
CA THR A 576 11.40 26.37 1.02
C THR A 576 10.72 26.42 2.39
N PRO A 577 9.70 27.28 2.59
CA PRO A 577 8.94 27.31 3.86
C PRO A 577 8.43 25.93 4.29
N ARG A 578 8.10 25.04 3.34
CA ARG A 578 7.69 23.64 3.54
C ARG A 578 8.81 22.75 4.10
N GLY A 579 10.05 22.90 3.63
CA GLY A 579 11.20 22.14 4.13
C GLY A 579 11.73 22.60 5.49
N THR A 580 11.28 23.77 5.99
CA THR A 580 11.50 24.26 7.36
C THR A 580 10.31 24.04 8.30
N GLU A 581 9.18 23.56 7.79
CA GLU A 581 7.99 23.22 8.60
C GLU A 581 8.03 21.73 8.97
N ALA A 582 8.87 21.41 9.96
CA ALA A 582 8.77 20.26 10.86
C ALA A 582 8.39 18.90 10.24
N PHE A 583 9.38 18.16 9.74
CA PHE A 583 9.27 16.69 9.71
C PHE A 583 9.24 16.18 11.16
N ALA A 584 8.05 15.85 11.65
CA ALA A 584 7.88 15.26 12.97
C ALA A 584 8.50 13.85 12.98
N ALA A 585 9.32 13.55 13.99
CA ALA A 585 9.75 12.16 14.23
C ALA A 585 8.50 11.28 14.34
N SER A 586 8.48 10.12 13.68
CA SER A 586 7.31 9.24 13.65
C SER A 586 6.88 8.76 15.05
N ARG A 587 7.79 8.83 16.04
CA ARG A 587 7.58 8.46 17.44
C ARG A 587 8.26 9.42 18.41
N MET A 588 7.77 9.42 19.66
CA MET A 588 8.38 10.18 20.75
C MET A 588 9.81 9.71 21.02
N VAL A 589 10.73 10.66 21.23
CA VAL A 589 12.14 10.37 21.52
C VAL A 589 12.43 10.65 23.00
N ALA A 590 12.86 9.64 23.75
CA ALA A 590 13.15 9.78 25.17
C ALA A 590 14.46 10.54 25.44
N LYS A 591 14.38 11.48 26.37
CA LYS A 591 15.56 12.11 26.99
C LYS A 591 16.28 11.11 27.90
N LYS A 592 17.54 11.39 28.22
CA LYS A 592 18.40 10.53 29.06
C LYS A 592 17.77 10.06 30.39
N HIS A 593 16.98 10.90 31.04
CA HIS A 593 16.36 10.57 32.32
C HIS A 593 15.07 9.74 32.15
N GLU A 594 14.33 9.96 31.06
CA GLU A 594 13.14 9.19 30.67
C GLU A 594 13.52 7.77 30.25
N ALA A 595 14.61 7.62 29.47
CA ALA A 595 15.18 6.33 29.08
C ALA A 595 15.47 5.41 30.28
N ARG A 596 15.94 5.97 31.40
CA ARG A 596 16.20 5.21 32.63
C ARG A 596 14.93 4.69 33.29
N LEU A 597 13.82 5.43 33.21
CA LEU A 597 12.54 5.02 33.78
C LEU A 597 11.92 3.88 32.96
N LEU A 598 12.10 3.91 31.64
CA LEU A 598 11.62 2.88 30.71
C LEU A 598 12.33 1.55 30.92
N LEU A 599 13.64 1.57 31.15
CA LEU A 599 14.47 0.37 31.16
C LEU A 599 14.55 -0.38 32.50
N GLY A 600 13.93 0.09 33.59
CA GLY A 600 14.03 -0.61 34.89
C GLY A 600 14.79 0.17 35.92
#